data_AF-A0AA39GUX3-F1
#
_entry.id   AF-A0AA39GUX3-F1
#
_cell.length_a   1.000
_cell.length_b   1.000
_cell.length_c   1.000
_cell.angle_alpha   90.00
_cell.angle_beta   90.00
_cell.angle_gamma   90.00
#
_symmetry.space_group_name_H-M   'P 1'
#
loop_
_entity.id
_entity.type
_entity.pdbx_description
1 polymer ?
#
loop_
_entity_poly.entity_id
_entity_poly.type
_entity_poly.pdbx_seq_one_letter_code
_entity_poly.pdbx_strand_id
1 'polypeptide(L)'
;MKPFTPDKPAGRTVIVIASDITFRSGSYSMDEHNLYAKASVYSRKINYPRAFIAASSGGRIGFATQVQEALNIKWGDNGPQNG
;
A
#
# COMPACT_ATOMS: atom_id res chain seq x y z
N MET A 1 9.55 6.67 -16.45
CA MET A 1 10.51 5.94 -17.33
C MET A 1 10.24 6.32 -18.78
N LYS A 2 11.24 6.25 -19.68
CA LYS A 2 11.05 6.49 -21.12
C LYS A 2 11.71 5.37 -21.96
N PRO A 3 11.08 4.19 -22.11
CA PRO A 3 11.57 3.14 -23.00
C PRO A 3 11.63 3.61 -24.46
N PHE A 4 12.62 3.08 -25.19
CA PHE A 4 12.74 3.17 -26.64
C PHE A 4 12.36 1.83 -27.24
N THR A 5 11.41 1.83 -28.17
CA THR A 5 10.89 0.62 -28.80
C THR A 5 10.94 0.77 -30.32
N PRO A 6 10.97 -0.32 -31.10
CA PRO A 6 10.96 -0.23 -32.56
C PRO A 6 9.79 0.58 -33.13
N ASP A 7 8.59 0.49 -32.51
CA ASP A 7 7.40 1.27 -32.88
C ASP A 7 7.45 2.73 -32.42
N LYS A 8 8.34 3.08 -31.48
CA LYS A 8 8.54 4.46 -31.00
C LYS A 8 10.02 4.76 -30.74
N PRO A 9 10.85 4.94 -31.79
CA PRO A 9 12.29 5.18 -31.64
C PRO A 9 12.65 6.48 -30.91
N ALA A 10 11.74 7.46 -30.86
CA ALA A 10 11.90 8.69 -30.06
C ALA A 10 11.63 8.49 -28.55
N GLY A 11 11.19 7.28 -28.17
CA GLY A 11 10.81 6.86 -26.83
C GLY A 11 9.39 7.25 -26.43
N ARG A 12 8.81 6.49 -25.50
CA ARG A 12 7.47 6.72 -24.93
C ARG A 12 7.57 6.86 -23.43
N THR A 13 7.04 7.93 -22.84
CA THR A 13 7.04 8.07 -21.38
C THR A 13 5.96 7.16 -20.77
N VAL A 14 6.31 6.48 -19.69
CA VAL A 14 5.42 5.61 -18.91
C VAL A 14 5.61 5.91 -17.42
N ILE A 15 4.50 5.96 -16.69
CA ILE A 15 4.48 6.01 -15.24
C ILE A 15 4.38 4.58 -14.71
N VAL A 16 5.35 4.16 -13.90
CA VAL A 16 5.36 2.84 -13.26
C VAL A 16 5.17 3.04 -11.77
N ILE A 17 4.20 2.34 -11.19
CA ILE A 17 3.96 2.27 -9.75
C ILE A 17 4.20 0.82 -9.35
N ALA A 18 4.91 0.57 -8.26
CA ALA A 18 5.17 -0.77 -7.78
C ALA A 18 4.96 -0.85 -6.28
N SER A 19 4.44 -1.98 -5.82
CA SER A 19 4.45 -2.33 -4.41
C SER A 19 5.84 -2.87 -4.05
N ASP A 20 6.38 -2.47 -2.90
CA ASP A 20 7.58 -3.09 -2.36
C ASP A 20 7.18 -4.20 -1.37
N ILE A 21 7.31 -5.45 -1.81
CA ILE A 21 6.95 -6.61 -0.98
C ILE A 21 7.84 -6.74 0.28
N THR A 22 9.05 -6.19 0.24
CA THR A 22 9.99 -6.25 1.38
C THR A 22 9.61 -5.25 2.47
N PHE A 23 8.86 -4.22 2.11
CA PHE A 23 8.35 -3.23 3.05
C PHE A 23 6.97 -3.63 3.58
N ARG A 24 6.91 -4.10 4.83
CA ARG A 24 5.65 -4.49 5.50
C ARG A 24 4.79 -5.44 4.66
N SER A 25 5.44 -6.43 4.03
CA SER A 25 4.81 -7.40 3.13
C SER A 25 4.07 -6.78 1.93
N GLY A 26 4.43 -5.55 1.54
CA GLY A 26 3.72 -4.79 0.52
C GLY A 26 2.30 -4.38 0.92
N SER A 27 2.00 -4.29 2.22
CA SER A 27 0.67 -3.89 2.71
C SER A 27 0.40 -2.40 2.49
N TYR A 28 -0.87 -2.06 2.22
CA TYR A 28 -1.34 -0.71 1.92
C TYR A 28 -1.97 -0.03 3.13
N SER A 29 -1.44 1.14 3.50
CA SER A 29 -2.11 2.09 4.38
C SER A 29 -2.27 3.43 3.66
N MET A 30 -2.49 4.52 4.39
CA MET A 30 -2.76 5.84 3.84
C MET A 30 -1.62 6.37 2.99
N ASP A 31 -0.36 6.15 3.38
CA ASP A 31 0.80 6.69 2.66
C ASP A 31 0.98 6.03 1.30
N GLU A 32 0.95 4.68 1.27
CA GLU A 32 1.05 3.92 0.02
C GLU A 32 -0.15 4.20 -0.89
N HIS A 33 -1.35 4.32 -0.33
CA HIS A 33 -2.56 4.70 -1.06
C HIS A 33 -2.42 6.10 -1.67
N ASN A 34 -1.95 7.08 -0.88
CA ASN A 34 -1.77 8.46 -1.33
C ASN A 34 -0.73 8.56 -2.46
N LEU A 35 0.38 7.83 -2.36
CA LEU A 35 1.38 7.76 -3.43
C LEU A 35 0.78 7.18 -4.71
N TYR A 36 0.08 6.04 -4.60
CA TYR A 36 -0.60 5.42 -5.74
C TYR A 36 -1.61 6.38 -6.38
N ALA A 37 -2.46 7.03 -5.57
CA ALA A 37 -3.48 7.96 -6.04
C ALA A 37 -2.88 9.17 -6.75
N LYS A 38 -1.87 9.82 -6.15
CA LYS A 38 -1.19 10.99 -6.73
C LYS A 38 -0.48 10.63 -8.03
N ALA A 39 0.25 9.52 -8.08
CA ALA A 39 0.92 9.05 -9.30
C ALA A 39 -0.09 8.72 -10.42
N SER A 40 -1.26 8.19 -10.04
CA SER A 40 -2.34 7.89 -10.98
C SER A 40 -3.03 9.14 -11.53
N VAL A 41 -3.28 10.14 -10.68
CA VAL A 41 -3.77 11.45 -11.12
C VAL A 41 -2.75 12.10 -12.05
N TYR A 42 -1.48 12.05 -11.68
CA TYR A 42 -0.40 12.60 -12.48
C TYR A 42 -0.35 11.97 -13.87
N SER A 43 -0.38 10.63 -14.00
CA SER A 43 -0.32 9.95 -15.30
C SER A 43 -1.44 10.38 -16.25
N ARG A 44 -2.66 10.59 -15.72
CA ARG A 44 -3.79 11.11 -16.49
C ARG A 44 -3.59 12.57 -16.90
N LYS A 45 -3.11 13.43 -15.98
CA LYS A 45 -2.86 14.85 -16.26
C LYS A 45 -1.87 15.05 -17.41
N ILE A 46 -0.82 14.22 -17.47
CA ILE A 46 0.19 14.28 -18.53
C ILE A 46 -0.11 13.40 -19.74
N ASN A 47 -1.27 12.71 -19.75
CA ASN A 47 -1.72 11.80 -20.80
C ASN A 47 -0.70 10.71 -21.18
N TYR A 48 -0.04 10.11 -20.19
CA TYR A 48 0.88 8.99 -20.40
C TYR A 48 0.36 7.70 -19.77
N PRO A 49 0.64 6.53 -20.37
CA PRO A 49 0.23 5.24 -19.84
C PRO A 49 0.84 5.01 -18.45
N ARG A 50 0.07 4.28 -17.63
CA ARG A 50 0.44 3.89 -16.28
C ARG A 50 0.41 2.38 -16.15
N ALA A 51 1.52 1.79 -15.71
CA ALA A 51 1.62 0.37 -15.36
C ALA A 51 1.74 0.23 -13.84
N PHE A 52 1.08 -0.78 -13.27
CA PHE A 52 1.15 -1.10 -11.85
C PHE A 52 1.67 -2.54 -11.66
N ILE A 53 2.72 -2.69 -10.86
CA ILE A 53 3.28 -3.99 -10.46
C ILE A 53 2.77 -4.31 -9.06
N ALA A 54 1.83 -5.26 -9.00
CA ALA A 54 1.09 -5.63 -7.79
C ALA A 54 1.71 -6.85 -7.10
N ALA A 55 2.76 -6.62 -6.31
CA ALA A 55 3.33 -7.61 -5.39
C ALA A 55 3.06 -7.16 -3.94
N SER A 56 1.89 -7.49 -3.41
CA SER A 56 1.37 -6.92 -2.15
C SER A 56 0.47 -7.87 -1.39
N SER A 57 0.35 -7.67 -0.07
CA SER A 57 -0.55 -8.43 0.82
C SER A 57 -1.93 -7.81 1.04
N GLY A 58 -2.27 -6.71 0.37
CA GLY A 58 -3.56 -6.02 0.50
C GLY A 58 -3.57 -4.95 1.60
N GLY A 59 -4.72 -4.73 2.25
CA GLY A 59 -4.88 -3.71 3.28
C GLY A 59 -4.01 -3.98 4.51
N ARG A 60 -3.34 -2.94 5.03
CA ARG A 60 -2.53 -3.05 6.25
C ARG A 60 -3.43 -3.22 7.47
N ILE A 61 -3.27 -4.36 8.15
CA ILE A 61 -3.95 -4.67 9.40
C ILE A 61 -2.97 -4.43 10.55
N GLY A 62 -3.47 -3.86 11.63
CA GLY A 62 -2.70 -3.63 12.86
C GLY A 62 -3.63 -3.29 14.01
N PHE A 63 -3.13 -3.47 15.23
CA PHE A 63 -3.82 -3.07 16.46
C PHE A 63 -3.16 -1.82 17.05
N ALA A 64 -3.91 -1.10 17.89
CA ALA A 64 -3.35 -0.03 18.70
C ALA A 64 -2.54 -0.64 19.86
N THR A 65 -1.24 -0.86 19.65
CA THR A 65 -0.36 -1.53 20.63
C THR A 65 -0.35 -0.83 21.98
N GLN A 66 -0.36 0.51 21.99
CA GLN A 66 -0.41 1.30 23.21
C GLN A 66 -1.68 1.04 24.05
N VAL A 67 -2.81 0.81 23.37
CA VAL A 67 -4.07 0.46 24.06
C VAL A 67 -3.99 -0.96 24.60
N GLN A 68 -3.46 -1.90 23.81
CA GLN A 68 -3.28 -3.28 24.25
C GLN A 68 -2.37 -3.39 25.49
N GLU A 69 -1.28 -2.62 25.53
CA GLU A 69 -0.34 -2.57 26.65
C GLU A 69 -0.95 -1.94 27.92
N ALA A 70 -1.83 -0.95 27.76
CA ALA A 70 -2.51 -0.29 28.87
C ALA A 70 -3.80 -1.00 29.32
N LEU A 71 -4.27 -1.99 28.56
CA LEU A 71 -5.55 -2.64 28.79
C LEU A 71 -5.48 -3.53 30.04
N ASN A 72 -6.31 -3.20 31.03
CA ASN A 72 -6.53 -4.05 32.19
C ASN A 72 -7.96 -4.60 32.15
N ILE A 73 -8.11 -5.91 32.26
CA ILE A 73 -9.42 -6.57 32.20
C ILE A 73 -9.83 -6.98 33.62
N LYS A 74 -11.04 -6.54 34.03
CA LYS A 74 -11.68 -7.01 35.25
C LYS A 74 -12.59 -8.19 34.90
N TRP A 75 -12.11 -9.39 35.21
CA TRP A 75 -12.87 -10.63 35.03
C TRP A 75 -13.94 -10.79 36.11
N GLY A 76 -14.97 -11.59 35.82
CA GLY A 76 -15.98 -11.97 36.82
C GLY A 76 -15.44 -12.91 37.90
N ASP A 77 -16.30 -13.26 38.86
CA ASP A 77 -15.94 -14.01 40.08
C ASP A 77 -15.26 -15.37 39.83
N ASN A 78 -15.40 -15.91 38.61
CA ASN A 78 -14.87 -17.21 38.21
C ASN A 78 -13.73 -17.13 37.19
N GLY A 79 -13.09 -15.97 37.00
CA GLY A 79 -11.89 -15.83 36.17
C GLY A 79 -12.12 -15.75 34.64
N PRO A 80 -11.05 -15.54 33.85
CA PRO A 80 -11.10 -15.23 32.42
C PRO A 80 -11.80 -16.26 31.53
N GLN A 81 -11.82 -17.53 31.95
CA GLN A 81 -12.47 -18.62 31.22
C GLN A 81 -14.00 -18.48 31.15
N ASN A 82 -14.59 -17.60 31.97
CA ASN A 82 -16.04 -17.39 32.05
C ASN A 82 -16.49 -16.03 31.50
N GLY A 83 -15.58 -15.27 30.89
CA GLY A 83 -15.81 -13.89 30.45
C GLY A 83 -15.85 -12.88 31.59
#